data_AF-A0A438VDF4-F1
#
_entry.id   AF-A0A438VDF4-F1
#
_cell.length_a   1.000
_cell.length_b   1.000
_cell.length_c   1.000
_cell.angle_alpha   90.00
_cell.angle_beta   90.00
_cell.angle_gamma   90.00
#
_symmetry.space_group_name_H-M   'P 1'
#
loop_
_entity.id
_entity.type
_entity.pdbx_description
1 polymer ?
#
loop_
_entity_poly.entity_id
_entity_poly.type
_entity_poly.pdbx_seq_one_letter_code
_entity_poly.pdbx_strand_id
1 'polypeptide(L)' 'YASVASGVPAMCDGITQGYDGMELSLFSRDVIALSTAVGLSHNVFDGAFFLGVCDKIVPGLLIGALS' A
#
# COMPACT_ATOMS: atom_id res chain seq x y z
N TYR A 1 -3.74 22.99 2.01
CA TYR A 1 -4.64 21.96 2.59
C TYR A 1 -4.08 20.61 2.19
N ALA A 2 -3.99 19.65 3.11
CA ALA A 2 -3.61 18.29 2.76
C ALA A 2 -4.86 17.53 2.32
N SER A 3 -4.83 16.95 1.12
CA SER A 3 -5.89 16.11 0.58
C SER A 3 -5.46 14.64 0.62
N VAL A 4 -6.43 13.75 0.76
CA VAL A 4 -6.20 12.31 0.79
C VAL A 4 -6.29 11.77 -0.64
N ALA A 5 -5.20 11.21 -1.15
CA ALA A 5 -5.17 10.60 -2.48
C ALA A 5 -5.90 9.24 -2.51
N SER A 6 -5.61 8.36 -1.54
CA SER A 6 -6.26 7.06 -1.41
C SER A 6 -5.99 6.43 -0.04
N GLY A 7 -6.76 5.39 0.29
CA GLY A 7 -6.41 4.38 1.29
C GLY A 7 -6.19 3.04 0.59
N VAL A 8 -5.18 2.29 1.03
CA VAL A 8 -4.83 0.99 0.43
C VAL A 8 -5.10 -0.15 1.41
N PRO A 9 -5.69 -1.27 0.96
CA PRO A 9 -5.90 -2.42 1.82
C PRO A 9 -4.56 -3.06 2.17
N ALA A 10 -4.32 -3.24 3.47
CA ALA A 10 -3.11 -3.83 4.00
C ALA A 10 -3.46 -4.86 5.08
N MET A 11 -2.59 -5.86 5.26
CA MET A 11 -2.70 -6.80 6.36
C MET A 11 -1.60 -6.58 7.39
N CYS A 12 -1.83 -7.11 8.60
CA CYS A 12 -0.82 -7.19 9.64
C CYS A 12 -0.32 -8.64 9.75
N ASP A 13 0.92 -8.88 9.33
CA ASP A 13 1.53 -10.23 9.41
C ASP A 13 1.51 -10.78 10.84
N GLY A 14 1.74 -9.92 11.84
CA GLY A 14 1.71 -10.34 13.24
C GLY A 14 0.38 -10.91 13.69
N ILE A 15 -0.73 -10.51 13.05
CA ILE A 15 -2.07 -11.04 13.32
C ILE A 15 -2.33 -12.32 12.52
N THR A 16 -1.89 -12.36 11.26
CA THR A 16 -2.13 -13.52 10.38
C THR A 16 -1.13 -14.65 10.58
N GLN A 17 -0.09 -14.45 11.40
CA GLN A 17 0.94 -15.46 11.62
C GLN A 17 0.37 -16.77 12.18
N GLY A 18 0.73 -17.88 11.53
CA GLY A 18 0.24 -19.21 11.88
C GLY A 18 -1.18 -19.54 11.42
N TYR A 19 -1.83 -18.66 10.66
CA TYR A 19 -3.15 -18.88 10.06
C TYR A 19 -3.05 -18.92 8.53
N ASP A 20 -4.03 -19.56 7.88
CA ASP A 20 -4.09 -19.70 6.41
C ASP A 20 -4.02 -18.37 5.65
N GLY A 21 -4.45 -17.27 6.29
CA GLY A 21 -4.36 -15.92 5.72
C GLY A 21 -2.94 -15.43 5.46
N MET A 22 -1.92 -16.03 6.07
CA MET A 22 -0.52 -15.66 5.86
C MET A 22 -0.06 -15.89 4.41
N GLU A 23 -0.71 -16.80 3.67
CA GLU A 23 -0.45 -17.03 2.24
C GLU A 23 -0.73 -15.77 1.39
N LEU A 24 -1.59 -14.87 1.86
CA LEU A 24 -1.89 -13.60 1.20
C LEU A 24 -0.84 -12.51 1.48
N SER A 25 0.03 -12.72 2.48
CA SER A 25 1.00 -11.72 2.98
C SER A 25 1.78 -11.07 1.85
N LEU A 26 2.46 -11.88 1.04
CA LEU A 26 3.26 -11.37 -0.06
C LEU A 26 2.40 -10.75 -1.17
N PHE A 27 1.25 -11.33 -1.49
CA PHE A 27 0.34 -10.81 -2.51
C PHE A 27 -0.22 -9.43 -2.15
N SER A 28 -0.38 -9.12 -0.86
CA SER A 28 -0.85 -7.78 -0.45
C SER A 28 0.08 -6.66 -0.87
N ARG A 29 1.39 -6.91 -1.02
CA ARG A 29 2.34 -5.91 -1.52
C ARG A 29 1.94 -5.41 -2.90
N ASP A 30 1.58 -6.32 -3.79
CA ASP A 30 1.26 -5.98 -5.18
C ASP A 30 -0.14 -5.34 -5.27
N VAL A 31 -1.07 -5.75 -4.40
CA VAL A 31 -2.37 -5.08 -4.23
C VAL A 31 -2.19 -3.64 -3.74
N ILE A 32 -1.31 -3.41 -2.76
CA ILE A 32 -0.98 -2.08 -2.25
C ILE A 32 -0.39 -1.24 -3.38
N ALA A 33 0.60 -1.77 -4.12
CA ALA A 33 1.23 -1.06 -5.23
C ALA A 33 0.22 -0.61 -6.28
N LEU A 34 -0.65 -1.51 -6.75
CA LEU A 34 -1.69 -1.18 -7.73
C LEU A 34 -2.67 -0.14 -7.17
N SER A 35 -3.10 -0.29 -5.92
CA SER A 35 -4.04 0.63 -5.28
C SER A 35 -3.43 2.04 -5.12
N THR A 36 -2.15 2.13 -4.76
CA THR A 36 -1.41 3.39 -4.67
C THR A 36 -1.32 4.08 -6.03
N ALA A 37 -0.94 3.35 -7.08
CA ALA A 37 -0.86 3.90 -8.43
C ALA A 37 -2.22 4.46 -8.90
N VAL A 38 -3.30 3.72 -8.65
CA VAL A 38 -4.66 4.19 -8.94
C VAL A 38 -5.00 5.47 -8.18
N GLY A 39 -4.65 5.57 -6.89
CA GLY A 39 -4.88 6.78 -6.10
C GLY A 39 -4.15 8.03 -6.62
N LEU A 40 -2.94 7.85 -7.13
CA LEU A 40 -2.11 8.92 -7.69
C LEU A 40 -2.42 9.27 -9.15
N SER A 41 -3.13 8.39 -9.86
CA SER A 41 -3.42 8.54 -11.30
C SER A 41 -4.17 9.82 -11.69
N HIS A 42 -4.82 10.48 -10.72
CA HIS A 42 -5.53 11.74 -10.94
C HIS A 42 -4.61 12.92 -11.27
N ASN A 43 -3.31 12.82 -11.00
CA ASN A 43 -2.31 13.84 -11.33
C ASN A 43 -2.67 15.27 -10.86
N VAL A 44 -3.24 15.38 -9.66
CA VAL A 44 -3.61 16.65 -9.00
C VAL A 44 -2.72 16.98 -7.80
N PHE A 45 -1.69 16.18 -7.55
CA PHE A 45 -0.80 16.32 -6.40
C PHE A 45 0.61 16.66 -6.89
N ASP A 46 1.20 17.73 -6.37
CA ASP A 46 2.60 18.09 -6.64
C ASP A 46 3.61 17.21 -5.86
N GLY A 47 3.10 16.44 -4.89
CA GLY A 47 3.86 15.51 -4.07
C GLY A 47 2.94 14.71 -3.16
N ALA A 48 3.44 13.58 -2.66
CA ALA A 48 2.68 12.66 -1.82
C ALA A 48 3.50 12.21 -0.60
N PHE A 49 2.81 12.06 0.54
CA PHE A 49 3.34 11.38 1.71
C PHE A 49 2.76 9.97 1.80
N PHE A 50 3.61 8.98 2.06
CA PHE A 50 3.23 7.57 2.15
C PHE A 50 3.38 7.09 3.60
N LEU A 51 2.28 6.66 4.21
CA LEU A 51 2.23 6.25 5.62
C LEU A 51 2.20 4.72 5.74
N GLY A 52 3.38 4.09 5.59
CA GLY A 52 3.56 2.64 5.74
C GLY A 52 4.18 2.26 7.08
N VAL A 53 3.79 1.11 7.63
CA VAL A 53 4.31 0.60 8.91
C VAL A 53 4.83 -0.84 8.78
N CYS A 54 3.98 -1.79 8.36
CA CYS A 54 4.36 -3.19 8.26
C CYS A 54 5.23 -3.49 7.03
N ASP A 55 5.92 -4.64 7.08
CA ASP A 55 6.91 -5.14 6.11
C ASP A 55 6.45 -5.01 4.64
N LYS A 56 5.22 -5.43 4.32
CA LYS A 56 4.73 -5.42 2.93
C LYS A 56 4.13 -4.08 2.49
N ILE A 57 3.79 -3.21 3.44
CA ILE A 57 3.13 -1.93 3.16
C ILE A 57 4.12 -0.95 2.56
N VAL A 58 5.26 -0.73 3.21
CA VAL A 58 6.29 0.22 2.77
C VAL A 58 6.78 -0.05 1.33
N PRO A 59 7.22 -1.28 0.97
CA PRO A 59 7.64 -1.56 -0.40
C PRO A 59 6.46 -1.51 -1.39
N GLY A 60 5.24 -1.90 -0.99
CA GLY A 60 4.06 -1.77 -1.86
C GLY A 60 3.78 -0.30 -2.23
N LEU A 61 3.77 0.59 -1.24
CA LEU A 61 3.60 2.03 -1.45
C LEU A 61 4.70 2.60 -2.35
N LEU A 62 5.95 2.19 -2.15
CA LEU A 62 7.08 2.65 -2.95
C LEU A 62 6.96 2.20 -4.42
N ILE A 63 6.58 0.94 -4.67
CA ILE A 63 6.40 0.43 -6.03
C ILE A 63 5.30 1.22 -6.76
N GLY A 64 4.15 1.44 -6.11
CA GLY A 64 3.06 2.22 -6.69
C GLY A 64 3.34 3.72 -6.85
N ALA A 65 4.31 4.27 -6.11
CA ALA A 65 4.76 5.64 -6.27
C ALA A 65 5.71 5.85 -7.47
N LEU A 66 6.35 4.77 -7.93
CA LEU A 66 7.33 4.80 -9.03
C LEU A 66 6.74 4.36 -10.39
N SER A 67 5.44 4.02 -10.42
CA SER A 67 4.71 3.54 -11.59
C SER A 67 4.00 4.63 -12.38
#